data_AF-X1LNI9-F1
#
_entry.id   AF-X1LNI9-F1
#
_cell.length_a   1.000
_cell.length_b   1.000
_cell.length_c   1.000
_cell.angle_alpha   90.00
_cell.angle_beta   90.00
_cell.angle_gamma   90.00
#
_symmetry.space_group_name_H-M   'P 1'
#
loop_
_entity.id
_entity.type
_entity.pdbx_description
1 polymer ?
#
loop_
_entity_poly.entity_id
_entity_poly.type
_entity_poly.pdbx_seq_one_letter_code
_entity_poly.pdbx_strand_id
1 'polypeptide(L)' 'MGINVEVVGKVGGCLLKAVTTEDGKTHFESDCLDKEARDKLNAIFEEEAVLRVTPKAFIEEIPGIEPAAPVTES' A
#
# COMPACT_ATOMS: atom_id res chain seq x y z
N MET A 1 -17.07 12.25 -17.16
CA MET A 1 -16.75 11.58 -15.87
C MET A 1 -15.51 12.28 -15.33
N GLY A 2 -15.43 12.58 -14.04
CA GLY A 2 -14.30 13.35 -13.51
C GLY A 2 -13.05 12.48 -13.31
N ILE A 3 -11.88 13.04 -13.56
CA ILE A 3 -10.61 12.46 -13.10
C ILE A 3 -10.62 12.52 -11.57
N ASN A 4 -10.46 11.38 -10.91
CA ASN A 4 -10.35 11.31 -9.46
C ASN A 4 -8.87 11.33 -9.07
N VAL A 5 -8.51 12.18 -8.10
CA VAL A 5 -7.15 12.32 -7.60
C VAL A 5 -7.16 12.20 -6.08
N GLU A 6 -6.49 11.19 -5.55
CA GLU A 6 -6.36 10.94 -4.12
C GLU A 6 -4.90 11.03 -3.69
N VAL A 7 -4.59 11.82 -2.67
CA VAL A 7 -3.24 11.85 -2.08
C VAL A 7 -3.07 10.62 -1.20
N VAL A 8 -2.15 9.74 -1.57
CA VAL A 8 -1.96 8.44 -0.92
C VAL A 8 -0.75 8.40 0.02
N GLY A 9 0.13 9.40 -0.06
CA GLY A 9 1.26 9.49 0.87
C GLY A 9 2.35 10.45 0.45
N LYS A 10 3.47 10.40 1.19
CA LYS A 10 4.67 11.20 0.95
C LYS A 10 5.90 10.30 1.04
N VAL A 11 6.78 10.38 0.05
CA VAL A 11 8.06 9.69 0.03
C VAL A 11 9.16 10.73 -0.18
N GLY A 12 10.01 10.92 0.83
CA GLY A 12 11.03 11.98 0.81
C GLY A 12 10.41 13.37 0.56
N GLY A 13 10.87 14.04 -0.51
CA GLY A 13 10.38 15.34 -0.96
C GLY A 13 9.23 15.29 -1.97
N CYS A 14 8.58 14.12 -2.18
CA CYS A 14 7.53 13.94 -3.16
C CYS A 14 6.19 13.54 -2.52
N LEU A 15 5.09 14.12 -2.99
CA LEU A 15 3.72 13.74 -2.68
C LEU A 15 3.22 12.73 -3.71
N LEU A 16 2.81 11.55 -3.27
CA LEU A 16 2.24 10.51 -4.13
C LEU A 16 0.72 10.65 -4.22
N LYS A 17 0.20 10.48 -5.43
CA LYS A 17 -1.23 10.55 -5.76
C LYS A 17 -1.64 9.29 -6.51
N ALA A 18 -2.79 8.73 -6.18
CA ALA A 18 -3.49 7.80 -7.04
C ALA A 18 -4.42 8.60 -7.95
N VAL A 19 -4.26 8.43 -9.26
CA VAL A 19 -5.07 9.12 -10.27
C VAL A 19 -5.86 8.08 -11.04
N THR A 20 -7.20 8.20 -11.00
CA THR A 20 -8.10 7.34 -11.78
C THR A 20 -8.51 8.05 -13.06
N THR A 21 -8.19 7.43 -14.19
CA THR A 21 -8.50 7.91 -15.54
C THR A 21 -9.95 7.62 -15.92
N GLU A 22 -10.42 8.22 -17.02
CA GLU A 22 -11.80 8.03 -17.50
C GLU A 22 -12.12 6.58 -17.90
N ASP A 23 -11.11 5.80 -18.29
CA ASP A 23 -11.23 4.36 -18.54
C ASP A 23 -11.18 3.49 -17.27
N GLY A 24 -11.14 4.12 -16.09
CA GLY A 24 -11.22 3.46 -14.79
C GLY A 24 -9.91 2.84 -14.31
N LYS A 25 -8.78 3.07 -15.00
CA LYS A 25 -7.47 2.61 -14.55
C LYS A 25 -6.91 3.60 -13.52
N THR A 26 -6.21 3.07 -12.53
CA THR A 26 -5.52 3.89 -11.52
C THR A 26 -4.02 3.73 -11.65
N HIS A 27 -3.31 4.85 -11.74
CA HIS A 27 -1.84 4.90 -11.69
C HIS A 27 -1.36 5.85 -10.60
N PHE A 28 -0.09 5.71 -10.21
CA PHE A 28 0.54 6.64 -9.29
C PHE A 28 1.19 7.80 -10.03
N GLU A 29 0.92 9.02 -9.57
CA GLU A 29 1.63 10.23 -9.96
C GLU A 29 2.34 10.81 -8.74
N SER A 30 3.35 11.65 -8.96
CA SER A 30 4.06 12.32 -7.87
C SER A 30 4.35 13.77 -8.17
N ASP A 31 4.09 14.65 -7.20
CA ASP A 31 4.59 16.03 -7.20
C ASP A 31 5.83 16.10 -6.30
N CYS A 32 6.99 16.40 -6.87
CA CYS A 32 8.25 16.52 -6.13
C CYS A 32 8.66 17.98 -5.94
N LEU A 33 9.21 18.31 -4.78
CA LEU A 33 9.65 19.68 -4.44
C LEU A 33 10.79 20.17 -5.34
N ASP A 34 11.72 19.29 -5.70
CA ASP A 34 12.88 19.61 -6.52
C ASP A 34 13.37 18.37 -7.32
N LYS A 35 14.38 18.60 -8.16
CA LYS A 35 14.99 17.56 -9.00
C LYS A 35 15.63 16.45 -8.16
N GLU A 36 16.28 16.80 -7.05
CA GLU A 36 16.96 15.82 -6.21
C GLU A 36 15.95 14.84 -5.57
N ALA A 37 14.81 15.36 -5.09
CA ALA A 37 13.72 14.55 -4.56
C ALA A 37 13.13 13.61 -5.61
N ARG A 38 12.93 14.11 -6.85
CA ARG A 38 12.45 13.29 -7.98
C ARG A 38 13.43 12.19 -8.34
N ASP A 39 14.71 12.52 -8.48
CA ASP A 39 15.73 11.55 -8.89
C ASP A 39 15.91 10.46 -7.82
N LYS A 40 15.79 10.80 -6.53
CA LYS A 40 15.73 9.83 -5.43
C LYS A 40 14.49 8.94 -5.49
N LEU A 41 13.31 9.51 -5.76
CA LEU A 41 12.08 8.73 -5.89
C LEU A 41 12.17 7.74 -7.04
N ASN A 42 12.72 8.16 -8.18
CA ASN A 42 12.95 7.28 -9.34
C ASN A 42 13.93 6.17 -8.99
N ALA A 43 15.04 6.46 -8.31
CA ALA A 43 15.99 5.44 -7.87
C ALA A 43 15.32 4.36 -7.00
N ILE A 44 14.44 4.76 -6.07
CA ILE A 44 13.68 3.80 -5.23
C ILE A 44 12.83 2.85 -6.10
N PHE A 45 12.18 3.37 -7.15
CA PHE A 45 11.38 2.55 -8.06
C PHE A 45 12.22 1.69 -9.01
N GLU A 46 13.40 2.15 -9.41
CA GLU A 46 14.33 1.42 -10.29
C GLU A 46 15.11 0.31 -9.57
N GLU A 47 15.46 0.52 -8.29
CA GLU A 47 16.19 -0.46 -7.48
C GLU A 47 15.28 -1.61 -7.09
N GLU A 48 14.45 -1.46 -6.04
CA GLU A 48 13.46 -2.47 -5.62
C GLU A 48 12.35 -1.84 -4.75
N ALA A 49 11.38 -1.15 -5.35
CA ALA A 49 10.18 -0.73 -4.64
C ALA A 49 9.27 -1.95 -4.35
N VAL A 50 9.43 -2.55 -3.17
CA VAL A 50 8.57 -3.67 -2.74
C VAL A 50 7.30 -3.17 -2.07
N LEU A 51 6.17 -3.30 -2.76
CA LEU A 51 4.85 -3.07 -2.16
C LEU A 51 4.50 -4.23 -1.23
N ARG A 52 4.58 -4.00 0.08
CA ARG A 52 4.13 -4.95 1.10
C ARG A 52 2.76 -4.52 1.63
N VAL A 53 1.72 -5.25 1.25
CA VAL A 53 0.38 -5.07 1.82
C VAL A 53 0.20 -6.06 2.94
N THR A 54 0.23 -5.60 4.18
CA THR A 54 -0.19 -6.41 5.32
C THR A 54 -1.70 -6.23 5.48
N PRO A 55 -2.53 -7.23 5.12
CA PRO A 55 -3.94 -7.15 5.45
C PRO A 55 -4.05 -7.04 6.97
N LYS A 56 -4.81 -6.05 7.45
CA LYS A 56 -5.25 -6.08 8.84
C LYS A 56 -6.11 -7.33 8.97
N ALA A 57 -5.57 -8.38 9.58
CA ALA A 57 -6.32 -9.58 9.88
C ALA A 57 -7.48 -9.16 10.80
N PHE A 58 -8.68 -9.04 10.24
CA PHE A 58 -9.87 -9.15 11.05
C PHE A 58 -9.90 -10.62 11.47
N ILE A 59 -9.39 -10.90 12.67
CA ILE A 59 -9.78 -12.11 13.37
C ILE A 59 -11.25 -11.89 13.69
N GLU A 60 -12.14 -12.25 12.77
CA GLU A 60 -13.50 -12.57 13.15
C GLU A 60 -13.35 -13.74 14.13
N GLU A 61 -13.62 -13.51 15.40
CA GLU A 61 -13.83 -14.61 16.35
C GLU A 61 -14.91 -15.49 15.75
N ILE A 62 -14.52 -16.64 15.21
CA ILE A 62 -15.47 -17.64 14.76
C ILE A 62 -16.08 -18.19 16.05
N PRO A 63 -17.36 -17.91 16.38
CA PRO A 63 -17.95 -18.43 17.61
C PRO A 63 -17.99 -19.95 17.52
N GLY A 64 -17.22 -20.65 18.35
CA GLY A 64 -17.28 -22.11 18.48
C GLY A 64 -15.98 -22.90 18.30
N ILE A 65 -14.82 -22.27 18.13
CA ILE A 65 -13.54 -23.00 18.21
C ILE A 65 -13.05 -23.00 19.66
N GLU A 66 -13.50 -23.97 20.45
CA GLU A 66 -12.86 -24.29 21.73
C GLU A 66 -11.48 -24.91 21.44
N PRO A 67 -10.40 -24.49 22.13
CA PRO A 67 -9.09 -25.12 21.99
C PRO A 67 -9.21 -26.61 22.36
N ALA A 68 -8.85 -27.50 21.43
CA ALA A 68 -8.76 -28.92 21.72
C ALA A 68 -7.80 -29.13 22.90
N ALA A 69 -8.27 -29.86 23.92
CA ALA A 69 -7.47 -30.18 25.09
C ALA A 69 -6.13 -30.83 24.69
N PRO A 70 -5.03 -30.57 25.43
CA PRO A 70 -3.75 -31.16 25.11
C PRO A 70 -3.86 -32.69 25.20
N VAL A 71 -3.51 -33.38 24.12
CA VAL A 71 -3.31 -34.83 24.12
C VAL A 71 -2.17 -35.13 25.09
N THR A 72 -2.48 -35.66 26.26
CA THR A 72 -1.49 -36.25 27.16
C THR A 72 -1.15 -37.64 26.64
N GLU A 73 0.03 -37.78 26.05
CA GLU A 73 0.64 -39.10 25.83
C GLU A 73 0.96 -39.72 27.20
N SER A 74 0.54 -40.97 27.42
CA SER A 74 0.94 -41.82 28.56
C SER A 74 1.48 -43.13 28.03
#